data_AF-R9KXT7-F1
#
_entry.id   AF-R9KXT7-F1
#
_cell.length_a   1.000
_cell.length_b   1.000
_cell.length_c   1.000
_cell.angle_alpha   90.00
_cell.angle_beta   90.00
_cell.angle_gamma   90.00
#
_symmetry.space_group_name_H-M   'P 1'
#
loop_
_entity.id
_entity.type
_entity.pdbx_description
1 polymer ?
#
loop_
_entity_poly.entity_id
_entity_poly.type
_entity_poly.pdbx_seq_one_letter_code
_entity_poly.pdbx_strand_id
1 'polypeptide(L)' 'MRSYYTWRHIAREFCCGRNKAMKILHMQPGRIYVGRTPMVSKEDFEKWLEECDGEIKVEW' A
#
# COMPACT_ATOMS: atom_id res chain seq x y z
N MET A 1 -11.55 14.93 -4.54
CA MET A 1 -11.92 13.77 -3.69
C MET A 1 -10.63 12.97 -3.48
N ARG A 2 -10.14 12.80 -2.25
CA ARG A 2 -8.91 12.03 -2.01
C ARG A 2 -9.18 10.56 -2.29
N SER A 3 -8.36 9.95 -3.15
CA SER A 3 -8.43 8.52 -3.46
C SER A 3 -7.57 7.74 -2.49
N TYR A 4 -8.06 6.61 -1.99
CA TYR A 4 -7.36 5.75 -1.03
C TYR A 4 -7.09 4.37 -1.60
N TYR A 5 -5.88 3.87 -1.42
CA TYR A 5 -5.52 2.50 -1.72
C TYR A 5 -5.85 1.57 -0.56
N THR A 6 -6.35 0.40 -0.95
CA THR A 6 -6.63 -0.73 -0.06
C THR A 6 -5.79 -1.90 -0.54
N TRP A 7 -5.77 -2.99 0.22
CA TRP A 7 -5.02 -4.16 -0.18
C TRP A 7 -5.47 -4.70 -1.55
N ARG A 8 -6.72 -4.48 -1.97
CA ARG A 8 -7.21 -4.90 -3.30
C ARG A 8 -6.58 -4.09 -4.42
N HIS A 9 -6.40 -2.79 -4.21
CA HIS A 9 -5.76 -1.91 -5.18
C HIS A 9 -4.29 -2.31 -5.36
N ILE A 10 -3.56 -2.47 -4.26
CA ILE A 10 -2.15 -2.90 -4.26
C ILE A 10 -2.00 -4.32 -4.84
N ALA A 11 -2.90 -5.24 -4.50
CA ALA A 11 -2.88 -6.60 -5.05
C ALA A 11 -3.00 -6.59 -6.58
N ARG A 12 -3.84 -5.71 -7.12
CA ARG A 12 -4.03 -5.55 -8.58
C ARG A 12 -2.82 -4.88 -9.23
N GLU A 13 -2.28 -3.83 -8.62
CA GLU A 13 -1.17 -3.04 -9.15
C GLU A 13 0.13 -3.85 -9.20
N PHE A 14 0.41 -4.62 -8.15
CA PHE A 14 1.64 -5.42 -8.03
C PHE A 14 1.42 -6.90 -8.37
N CYS A 15 0.27 -7.25 -8.96
CA CYS A 15 -0.11 -8.62 -9.31
C CYS A 15 0.20 -9.65 -8.20
N CYS A 16 -0.21 -9.35 -6.96
CA CYS A 16 0.16 -10.15 -5.80
C CYS A 16 -1.02 -10.57 -4.92
N GLY A 17 -0.80 -11.61 -4.09
CA GLY A 17 -1.80 -12.10 -3.15
C GLY A 17 -2.09 -11.13 -2.01
N ARG A 18 -3.26 -11.30 -1.38
CA ARG A 18 -3.74 -10.45 -0.27
C ARG A 18 -2.69 -10.24 0.83
N ASN A 19 -2.00 -11.31 1.25
CA ASN A 19 -1.02 -11.21 2.34
C ASN A 19 0.16 -10.29 1.99
N LYS A 20 0.66 -10.37 0.75
CA LYS A 20 1.74 -9.48 0.28
C LYS A 20 1.23 -8.04 0.18
N ALA A 21 0.06 -7.82 -0.41
CA ALA A 21 -0.54 -6.49 -0.49
C ALA A 21 -0.80 -5.86 0.89
N MET A 22 -1.23 -6.65 1.88
CA MET A 22 -1.39 -6.20 3.26
C MET A 22 -0.04 -5.84 3.90
N LYS A 23 1.01 -6.65 3.72
CA LYS A 23 2.37 -6.31 4.18
C LYS A 23 2.82 -4.97 3.61
N ILE A 24 2.66 -4.75 2.30
CA ILE A 24 3.00 -3.49 1.63
C ILE A 24 2.24 -2.30 2.26
N LEU A 25 0.95 -2.45 2.53
CA LEU A 25 0.14 -1.44 3.22
C LEU A 25 0.64 -1.14 4.64
N HIS A 26 1.09 -2.16 5.36
CA HIS A 26 1.62 -1.99 6.72
C HIS A 26 3.00 -1.33 6.74
N MET A 27 3.76 -1.41 5.65
CA MET A 27 5.02 -0.66 5.50
C MET A 27 4.80 0.84 5.28
N GLN A 28 3.59 1.27 4.92
CA GLN A 28 3.30 2.68 4.66
C GLN A 28 3.29 3.52 5.94
N PRO A 29 4.07 4.62 6.01
CA PRO A 29 4.07 5.51 7.17
C PRO A 29 2.75 6.29 7.30
N GLY A 30 2.09 6.61 6.18
CA GLY A 30 0.84 7.37 6.12
C GLY A 30 -0.45 6.54 6.19
N ARG A 31 -0.37 5.26 6.59
CA ARG A 31 -1.57 4.40 6.62
C ARG A 31 -2.56 4.86 7.69
N ILE A 32 -3.83 4.81 7.35
CA ILE A 32 -4.97 5.00 8.26
C ILE A 32 -5.77 3.70 8.37
N TYR A 33 -6.61 3.60 9.39
CA TYR A 33 -7.53 2.47 9.56
C TYR A 33 -8.97 2.94 9.47
N VAL A 34 -9.76 2.25 8.65
CA VAL A 34 -11.23 2.33 8.65
C VAL A 34 -11.74 1.01 9.24
N GLY A 35 -12.10 1.04 10.52
CA GLY A 35 -12.33 -0.16 11.31
C GLY A 35 -11.05 -1.01 11.38
N ARG A 36 -11.10 -2.23 10.83
CA ARG A 36 -9.94 -3.15 10.76
C ARG A 36 -9.19 -3.12 9.43
N THR A 37 -9.59 -2.23 8.52
CA THR A 37 -9.03 -2.18 7.16
C THR A 37 -7.98 -1.08 7.07
N PRO A 38 -6.68 -1.42 6.84
CA PRO A 38 -5.67 -0.41 6.57
C PRO A 38 -5.86 0.16 5.16
N MET A 39 -5.68 1.47 5.03
CA MET A 39 -5.74 2.21 3.78
C MET A 39 -4.64 3.27 3.79
N VAL A 40 -4.20 3.70 2.62
CA VAL A 40 -3.23 4.82 2.48
C VAL A 40 -3.75 5.76 1.39
N SER A 41 -3.48 7.06 1.50
CA SER A 41 -3.85 7.96 0.42
C SER A 41 -3.04 7.60 -0.82
N LYS A 42 -3.60 7.81 -2.01
CA LYS A 42 -2.91 7.54 -3.26
C LYS A 42 -1.62 8.39 -3.38
N GLU A 43 -1.69 9.66 -3.01
CA GLU A 43 -0.55 10.59 -3.02
C GLU A 43 0.60 10.10 -2.12
N ASP A 44 0.30 9.70 -0.87
CA ASP A 44 1.34 9.22 0.05
C ASP A 44 1.95 7.90 -0.42
N PHE A 45 1.14 7.04 -1.04
CA PHE A 45 1.62 5.76 -1.57
C PHE A 45 2.54 5.95 -2.78
N GLU A 46 2.15 6.80 -3.74
CA GLU A 46 2.98 7.11 -4.91
C GLU A 46 4.31 7.75 -4.50
N LYS A 47 4.27 8.70 -3.56
CA LYS A 47 5.48 9.31 -3.00
C LYS A 47 6.40 8.27 -2.35
N TRP A 48 5.83 7.38 -1.53
CA TRP A 48 6.61 6.31 -0.91
C TRP A 48 7.18 5.32 -1.94
N LEU A 49 6.45 5.06 -3.02
CA LEU A 49 6.91 4.19 -4.10
C LEU A 49 8.07 4.81 -4.88
N GLU A 50 8.05 6.12 -5.11
CA GLU A 50 9.18 6.87 -5.68
C GLU A 50 10.42 6.77 -4.79
N GLU A 51 10.26 6.88 -3.46
CA GLU A 51 11.36 6.69 -2.49
C GLU A 51 11.94 5.26 -2.50
N CYS A 52 11.17 4.28 -2.99
CA CYS A 52 11.60 2.90 -3.15
C CYS A 52 12.19 2.60 -4.53
N ASP A 53 12.45 3.60 -5.38
CA ASP A 53 12.87 3.43 -6.78
C ASP A 53 11.91 2.54 -7.59
N GLY A 54 10.62 2.50 -7.21
CA GLY A 54 9.61 1.63 -7.82
C GLY A 54 9.68 0.15 -7.41
N GLU A 55 10.64 -0.26 -6.55
CA GLU A 55 10.82 -1.65 -6.12
C GLU A 55 10.46 -1.85 -4.64
N ILE A 56 9.45 -2.68 -4.39
CA ILE A 56 9.05 -3.01 -3.01
C ILE A 56 9.68 -4.33 -2.55
N LYS A 57 10.67 -4.23 -1.67
CA LYS A 57 11.28 -5.38 -0.98
C LYS A 57 10.50 -5.71 0.29
N VAL A 58 9.83 -6.86 0.28
CA VAL A 58 9.06 -7.34 1.44
C VAL A 58 9.86 -8.45 2.12
N GLU A 59 10.36 -8.20 3.32
CA GLU A 59 11.02 -9.22 4.15
C GLU A 59 9.98 -10.19 4.74
N TRP A 60 10.36 -11.47 4.87
CA TRP A 60 9.47 -12.57 5.25
C TRP A 60 9.57 -12.97 6.70
#